data_AF-A0A8S0FV75-F1
#
_entry.id   AF-A0A8S0FV75-F1
#
_cell.length_a   1.000
_cell.length_b   1.000
_cell.length_c   1.000
_cell.angle_alpha   90.00
_cell.angle_beta   90.00
_cell.angle_gamma   90.00
#
_symmetry.space_group_name_H-M   'P 1'
#
loop_
_entity.id
_entity.type
_entity.pdbx_description
1 polymer ?
#
loop_
_entity_poly.entity_id
_entity_poly.type
_entity_poly.pdbx_seq_one_letter_code
_entity_poly.pdbx_strand_id
1 'polypeptide(L)'
;MPLSLAENTVQSLLTWGDHELEAAGRLTQPLKYDDVSDCYKPLSWQQAFDEIGARLQSYSDPNQVEFYTSGRTSNEAAFLYQLFAREYGSNNFPDCSNMCHEPTSVGLAASIGVGKGTVLLEDFEKCDLVICIGHNPGTNHPRMLTSLRALVKRGAKMIAINPLQERGLEQAIYRTAKPV
;
A
#
# COMPACT_ATOMS: atom_id res chain seq x y z
N MET A 1 -24.83 -17.36 5.72
CA MET A 1 -24.29 -16.29 4.86
C MET A 1 -24.04 -15.09 5.76
N PRO A 2 -22.83 -14.53 5.90
CA PRO A 2 -22.74 -13.20 6.47
C PRO A 2 -22.63 -12.23 5.29
N LEU A 3 -23.77 -11.75 4.81
CA LEU A 3 -23.81 -10.58 3.93
C LEU A 3 -24.74 -9.57 4.60
N SER A 4 -24.26 -9.06 5.74
CA SER A 4 -24.88 -7.95 6.46
C SER A 4 -24.97 -6.69 5.59
N LEU A 5 -24.14 -6.56 4.54
CA LEU A 5 -24.08 -5.35 3.70
C LEU A 5 -25.37 -5.06 2.91
N ALA A 6 -26.13 -6.10 2.52
CA ALA A 6 -27.42 -5.89 1.85
C ALA A 6 -28.57 -5.59 2.84
N GLU A 7 -28.34 -5.91 4.11
CA GLU A 7 -29.29 -5.76 5.22
C GLU A 7 -29.03 -4.49 6.04
N ASN A 8 -27.91 -3.81 5.79
CA ASN A 8 -27.54 -2.54 6.43
C ASN A 8 -27.45 -1.44 5.37
N THR A 9 -27.83 -0.24 5.77
CA THR A 9 -27.62 0.92 4.92
C THR A 9 -26.15 1.33 4.92
N VAL A 10 -25.66 1.94 3.85
CA VAL A 10 -24.29 2.46 3.77
C VAL A 10 -24.06 3.50 4.86
N GLN A 11 -25.06 4.35 5.14
CA GLN A 11 -24.99 5.30 6.25
C GLN A 11 -24.76 4.61 7.61
N SER A 12 -25.34 3.43 7.83
CA SER A 12 -25.10 2.64 9.04
C SER A 12 -23.71 1.99 9.03
N LEU A 13 -23.28 1.44 7.89
CA LEU A 13 -21.97 0.81 7.77
C LEU A 13 -20.83 1.80 8.02
N LEU A 14 -21.00 3.08 7.68
CA LEU A 14 -20.03 4.14 7.98
C LEU A 14 -19.78 4.37 9.47
N THR A 15 -20.68 3.89 10.36
CA THR A 15 -20.50 4.00 11.80
C THR A 15 -19.84 2.77 12.43
N TRP A 16 -19.61 1.71 11.65
CA TRP A 16 -19.00 0.47 12.13
C TRP A 16 -17.48 0.62 12.21
N GLY A 17 -16.85 -0.07 13.17
CA GLY A 17 -15.39 -0.12 13.24
C GLY A 17 -14.80 -1.04 12.18
N ASP A 18 -13.54 -0.77 11.77
CA ASP A 18 -12.82 -1.59 10.77
C ASP A 18 -12.83 -3.08 11.12
N HIS A 19 -12.64 -3.42 12.40
CA HIS A 19 -12.68 -4.80 12.86
C HIS A 19 -14.05 -5.47 12.67
N GLU A 20 -15.15 -4.73 12.86
CA GLU A 20 -16.51 -5.23 12.68
C GLU A 20 -16.82 -5.44 11.19
N LEU A 21 -16.37 -4.52 10.34
CA LEU A 21 -16.48 -4.64 8.89
C LEU A 21 -15.71 -5.86 8.36
N GLU A 22 -14.48 -6.10 8.85
CA GLU A 22 -13.71 -7.31 8.49
C GLU A 22 -14.38 -8.60 9.02
N ALA A 23 -14.92 -8.55 10.24
CA ALA A 23 -15.64 -9.68 10.84
C ALA A 23 -16.96 -10.02 10.12
N ALA A 24 -17.53 -9.07 9.36
CA ALA A 24 -18.69 -9.31 8.50
C ALA A 24 -18.38 -10.28 7.35
N GLY A 25 -17.09 -10.58 7.09
CA GLY A 25 -16.66 -11.62 6.17
C GLY A 25 -16.35 -11.10 4.77
N ARG A 26 -15.80 -12.00 3.95
CA ARG A 26 -15.36 -11.67 2.58
C ARG A 26 -16.55 -11.52 1.63
N LEU A 27 -16.46 -10.54 0.73
CA LEU A 27 -17.37 -10.42 -0.41
C LEU A 27 -17.24 -11.65 -1.33
N THR A 28 -18.37 -12.29 -1.64
CA THR A 28 -18.42 -13.51 -2.47
C THR A 28 -19.03 -13.27 -3.86
N GLN A 29 -19.65 -12.11 -4.08
CA GLN A 29 -20.25 -11.71 -5.35
C GLN A 29 -20.14 -10.18 -5.52
N PRO A 30 -20.24 -9.66 -6.75
CA PRO A 30 -20.31 -8.23 -7.00
C PRO A 30 -21.49 -7.60 -6.26
N LEU A 31 -21.30 -6.35 -5.85
CA LEU A 31 -22.32 -5.52 -5.22
C LEU A 31 -22.43 -4.19 -5.96
N LYS A 32 -23.65 -3.67 -6.08
CA LYS A 32 -23.95 -2.35 -6.63
C LYS A 32 -24.68 -1.54 -5.58
N TYR A 33 -24.26 -0.29 -5.40
CA TYR A 33 -24.98 0.63 -4.52
C TYR A 33 -26.31 1.04 -5.16
N ASP A 34 -27.37 1.01 -4.35
CA ASP A 34 -28.71 1.50 -4.68
C ASP A 34 -29.02 2.71 -3.80
N ASP A 35 -29.10 3.88 -4.42
CA ASP A 35 -29.28 5.17 -3.75
C ASP A 35 -30.69 5.34 -3.16
N VAL A 36 -31.70 4.69 -3.75
CA VAL A 36 -33.07 4.73 -3.24
C VAL A 36 -33.20 4.01 -1.90
N SER A 37 -32.55 2.85 -1.74
CA SER A 37 -32.57 2.09 -0.49
C SER A 37 -31.38 2.34 0.44
N ASP A 38 -30.38 3.10 -0.01
CA ASP A 38 -29.08 3.29 0.65
C ASP A 38 -28.38 1.97 0.99
N CYS A 39 -28.54 0.93 0.18
CA CYS A 39 -27.99 -0.41 0.44
C CYS A 39 -27.15 -0.91 -0.74
N TYR A 40 -26.21 -1.80 -0.46
CA TYR A 40 -25.57 -2.59 -1.50
C TYR A 40 -26.45 -3.76 -1.92
N LYS A 41 -26.72 -3.89 -3.22
CA LYS A 41 -27.47 -5.00 -3.81
C LYS A 41 -26.55 -5.94 -4.58
N PRO A 42 -26.70 -7.26 -4.41
CA PRO A 42 -25.92 -8.21 -5.18
C PRO A 42 -26.34 -8.25 -6.64
N LEU A 43 -25.36 -8.50 -7.51
CA LEU A 43 -25.58 -8.73 -8.94
C LEU A 43 -24.65 -9.83 -9.45
N SER A 44 -24.96 -10.39 -10.61
CA SER A 44 -24.10 -11.36 -11.26
C SER A 44 -22.82 -10.71 -11.81
N TRP A 45 -21.76 -11.50 -11.97
CA TRP A 45 -20.53 -11.05 -12.63
C TRP A 45 -20.78 -10.54 -14.05
N GLN A 46 -21.64 -11.21 -14.82
CA GLN A 46 -21.96 -10.77 -16.19
C GLN A 46 -22.60 -9.38 -16.18
N GLN A 47 -23.60 -9.15 -15.32
CA GLN A 47 -24.22 -7.82 -15.18
C GLN A 47 -23.21 -6.77 -14.76
N ALA A 48 -22.32 -7.08 -13.82
CA ALA A 48 -21.28 -6.14 -13.39
C ALA A 48 -20.35 -5.76 -14.56
N PHE A 49 -19.89 -6.73 -15.36
CA PHE A 49 -19.04 -6.46 -16.51
C PHE A 49 -19.77 -5.65 -17.60
N ASP A 50 -21.02 -5.99 -17.91
CA ASP A 50 -21.81 -5.29 -18.93
C ASP A 50 -22.05 -3.82 -18.53
N GLU A 51 -22.43 -3.58 -17.27
CA GLU A 51 -22.68 -2.22 -16.77
C GLU A 51 -21.39 -1.38 -16.70
N ILE A 52 -20.28 -1.94 -16.20
CA ILE A 52 -18.98 -1.26 -16.17
C ILE A 52 -18.51 -0.95 -17.59
N GLY A 53 -18.61 -1.92 -18.50
CA GLY A 53 -18.24 -1.77 -19.91
C GLY A 53 -19.05 -0.67 -20.60
N ALA A 54 -20.37 -0.69 -20.45
CA ALA A 54 -21.26 0.35 -20.99
C ALA A 54 -20.92 1.73 -20.42
N ARG A 55 -20.62 1.81 -19.11
CA ARG A 55 -20.22 3.08 -18.48
C ARG A 55 -18.90 3.60 -19.04
N LEU A 56 -17.89 2.75 -19.17
CA LEU A 56 -16.61 3.11 -19.75
C LEU A 56 -16.75 3.59 -21.21
N GLN A 57 -17.58 2.93 -22.01
CA GLN A 57 -17.86 3.33 -23.40
C GLN A 57 -18.67 4.63 -23.52
N SER A 58 -19.36 5.06 -22.46
CA SER A 58 -20.16 6.29 -22.46
C SER A 58 -19.33 7.57 -22.37
N TYR A 59 -18.07 7.49 -21.94
CA TYR A 59 -17.19 8.64 -21.85
C TYR A 59 -16.63 9.01 -23.22
N SER A 60 -16.76 10.28 -23.61
CA SER A 60 -16.24 10.78 -24.89
C SER A 60 -14.74 11.06 -24.87
N ASP A 61 -14.15 11.24 -23.69
CA ASP A 61 -12.72 11.41 -23.48
C ASP A 61 -12.23 10.36 -22.47
N PRO A 62 -11.31 9.46 -22.86
CA PRO A 62 -10.83 8.40 -21.97
C PRO A 62 -10.08 8.93 -20.74
N ASN A 63 -9.58 10.18 -20.76
CA ASN A 63 -8.91 10.77 -19.60
C ASN A 63 -9.86 11.13 -18.44
N GLN A 64 -11.18 11.02 -18.65
CA GLN A 64 -12.18 11.14 -17.58
C GLN A 64 -12.19 9.93 -16.63
N VAL A 65 -11.50 8.85 -16.99
CA VAL A 65 -11.38 7.64 -16.18
C VAL A 65 -9.98 7.52 -15.60
N GLU A 66 -9.92 7.33 -14.29
CA GLU A 66 -8.70 7.04 -13.54
C GLU A 66 -8.61 5.54 -13.25
N PHE A 67 -7.47 4.94 -13.58
CA PHE A 67 -7.21 3.51 -13.42
C PHE A 67 -6.21 3.28 -12.28
N TYR A 68 -6.68 3.45 -11.04
CA TYR A 68 -5.84 3.33 -9.85
C TYR A 68 -5.38 1.89 -9.58
N THR A 69 -4.07 1.69 -9.34
CA THR A 69 -3.51 0.36 -9.03
C THR A 69 -2.86 0.29 -7.65
N SER A 70 -3.09 -0.82 -6.94
CA SER A 70 -2.44 -1.10 -5.66
C SER A 70 -1.12 -1.86 -5.85
N GLY A 71 -0.11 -1.53 -5.05
CA GLY A 71 1.15 -2.28 -4.92
C GLY A 71 1.00 -3.65 -4.26
N ARG A 72 -0.22 -4.02 -3.83
CA ARG A 72 -0.57 -5.37 -3.37
C ARG A 72 -0.98 -6.30 -4.53
N THR A 73 -1.21 -5.75 -5.71
CA THR A 73 -1.52 -6.51 -6.92
C THR A 73 -0.28 -7.25 -7.42
N SER A 74 -0.46 -8.44 -8.03
CA SER A 74 0.67 -9.15 -8.64
C SER A 74 1.22 -8.39 -9.84
N ASN A 75 2.48 -8.66 -10.21
CA ASN A 75 3.11 -8.02 -11.36
C ASN A 75 2.34 -8.32 -12.67
N GLU A 76 1.85 -9.55 -12.83
CA GLU A 76 1.11 -10.00 -14.01
C GLU A 76 -0.25 -9.29 -14.12
N ALA A 77 -0.98 -9.21 -13.01
CA ALA A 77 -2.27 -8.52 -12.99
C ALA A 77 -2.10 -7.01 -13.21
N ALA A 78 -1.10 -6.38 -12.59
CA ALA A 78 -0.77 -4.98 -12.83
C ALA A 78 -0.37 -4.73 -14.30
N PHE A 79 0.41 -5.64 -14.90
CA PHE A 79 0.79 -5.56 -16.30
C PHE A 79 -0.41 -5.65 -17.24
N LEU A 80 -1.35 -6.57 -17.02
CA LEU A 80 -2.56 -6.68 -17.83
C LEU A 80 -3.49 -5.46 -17.65
N TYR A 81 -3.63 -4.98 -16.40
CA TYR A 81 -4.48 -3.82 -16.10
C TYR A 81 -3.97 -2.54 -16.77
N GLN A 82 -2.65 -2.32 -16.80
CA GLN A 82 -2.08 -1.17 -17.49
C GLN A 82 -2.20 -1.25 -19.02
N LEU A 83 -2.20 -2.47 -19.61
CA LEU A 83 -2.49 -2.64 -21.03
C LEU A 83 -3.95 -2.29 -21.33
N PHE A 84 -4.88 -2.75 -20.49
CA PHE A 84 -6.30 -2.43 -20.62
C PHE A 84 -6.56 -0.92 -20.57
N ALA A 85 -5.99 -0.20 -19.59
CA ALA A 85 -6.16 1.25 -19.50
C ALA A 85 -5.60 2.00 -20.72
N ARG A 86 -4.46 1.55 -21.25
CA ARG A 86 -3.85 2.13 -22.46
C ARG A 86 -4.64 1.81 -23.73
N GLU A 87 -5.19 0.60 -23.85
CA GLU A 87 -6.09 0.22 -24.95
C GLU A 87 -7.42 0.99 -24.89
N TYR A 88 -7.91 1.27 -23.68
CA TYR A 88 -9.05 2.18 -23.46
C TYR A 88 -8.73 3.63 -23.91
N GLY A 89 -7.44 3.98 -24.05
CA GLY A 89 -6.98 5.28 -24.53
C GLY A 89 -6.59 6.26 -23.42
N SER A 90 -6.43 5.80 -22.17
CA SER A 90 -6.06 6.65 -21.03
C SER A 90 -4.64 6.36 -20.55
N ASN A 91 -3.91 7.41 -20.19
CA ASN A 91 -2.69 7.33 -19.39
C ASN A 91 -2.92 7.80 -17.94
N ASN A 92 -4.16 8.06 -17.55
CA ASN A 92 -4.50 8.45 -16.18
C ASN A 92 -4.48 7.21 -15.27
N PHE A 93 -3.26 6.84 -14.86
CA PHE A 93 -2.95 5.59 -14.17
C PHE A 93 -2.09 5.86 -12.92
N PRO A 94 -2.64 6.56 -11.91
CA PRO A 94 -1.93 6.69 -10.65
C PRO A 94 -1.88 5.34 -9.94
N ASP A 95 -0.85 5.14 -9.14
CA ASP A 95 -0.72 3.96 -8.31
C ASP A 95 -0.32 4.36 -6.88
N CYS A 96 -0.50 3.45 -5.92
CA CYS A 96 -0.23 3.76 -4.51
C CYS A 96 1.21 4.23 -4.25
N SER A 97 2.16 3.88 -5.12
CA SER A 97 3.55 4.31 -5.04
C SER A 97 3.71 5.79 -5.35
N ASN A 98 2.79 6.46 -6.07
CA ASN A 98 2.89 7.91 -6.26
C ASN A 98 2.82 8.66 -4.92
N MET A 99 2.06 8.14 -3.95
CA MET A 99 1.96 8.75 -2.61
C MET A 99 3.21 8.50 -1.75
N CYS A 100 3.90 7.37 -1.94
CA CYS A 100 4.94 6.91 -1.01
C CYS A 100 6.37 6.95 -1.59
N HIS A 101 6.52 6.78 -2.90
CA HIS A 101 7.79 6.55 -3.58
C HIS A 101 8.10 7.56 -4.69
N GLU A 102 7.14 8.39 -5.12
CA GLU A 102 7.40 9.44 -6.13
C GLU A 102 8.53 10.40 -5.71
N PRO A 103 8.52 10.97 -4.48
CA PRO A 103 9.58 11.90 -4.08
C PRO A 103 10.96 11.24 -4.07
N THR A 104 11.02 9.98 -3.63
CA THR A 104 12.24 9.17 -3.61
C THR A 104 12.72 8.84 -5.02
N SER A 105 11.81 8.53 -5.94
CA SER A 105 12.15 8.19 -7.33
C SER A 105 12.82 9.37 -8.04
N VAL A 106 12.33 10.59 -7.80
CA VAL A 106 12.93 11.82 -8.33
C VAL A 106 14.25 12.15 -7.62
N GLY A 107 14.26 12.17 -6.29
CA GLY A 107 15.41 12.58 -5.50
C GLY A 107 16.63 11.66 -5.65
N LEU A 108 16.42 10.34 -5.61
CA LEU A 108 17.50 9.37 -5.78
C LEU A 108 18.01 9.35 -7.23
N ALA A 109 17.13 9.45 -8.23
CA ALA A 109 17.58 9.52 -9.62
C ALA A 109 18.49 10.73 -9.85
N ALA A 110 18.15 11.91 -9.30
CA ALA A 110 19.00 13.09 -9.39
C ALA A 110 20.33 12.95 -8.62
N SER A 111 20.34 12.22 -7.50
CA SER A 111 21.51 12.11 -6.61
C SER A 111 22.48 11.00 -6.99
N ILE A 112 21.96 9.84 -7.40
CA ILE A 112 22.72 8.60 -7.61
C ILE A 112 22.39 7.89 -8.94
N GLY A 113 21.58 8.50 -9.81
CA GLY A 113 21.22 7.97 -11.13
C GLY A 113 20.18 6.84 -11.13
N VAL A 114 19.69 6.41 -9.97
CA VAL A 114 18.71 5.32 -9.84
C VAL A 114 17.61 5.73 -8.85
N GLY A 115 16.34 5.65 -9.25
CA GLY A 115 15.17 6.00 -8.42
C GLY A 115 14.72 4.92 -7.43
N LYS A 116 15.58 3.96 -7.07
CA LYS A 116 15.24 2.76 -6.30
C LYS A 116 16.29 2.48 -5.24
N GLY A 117 15.92 1.68 -4.24
CA GLY A 117 16.86 1.19 -3.24
C GLY A 117 18.01 0.42 -3.88
N THR A 118 19.24 0.74 -3.49
CA THR A 118 20.47 0.12 -3.99
C THR A 118 21.11 -0.84 -3.00
N VAL A 119 20.49 -1.02 -1.84
CA VAL A 119 21.01 -1.81 -0.71
C VAL A 119 20.26 -3.12 -0.65
N LEU A 120 21.01 -4.22 -0.51
CA LEU A 120 20.49 -5.56 -0.28
C LEU A 120 20.49 -5.88 1.21
N LEU A 121 19.78 -6.95 1.61
CA LEU A 121 19.70 -7.33 3.02
C LEU A 121 21.07 -7.76 3.57
N GLU A 122 21.89 -8.39 2.73
CA GLU A 122 23.23 -8.88 3.04
C GLU A 122 24.22 -7.73 3.31
N ASP A 123 23.92 -6.51 2.84
CA ASP A 123 24.79 -5.35 3.10
C ASP A 123 24.76 -4.94 4.58
N PHE A 124 23.68 -5.26 5.30
CA PHE A 124 23.60 -5.06 6.77
C PHE A 124 24.61 -5.94 7.52
N GLU A 125 25.02 -7.07 6.93
CA GLU A 125 26.03 -7.97 7.51
C GLU A 125 27.46 -7.41 7.35
N LYS A 126 27.66 -6.47 6.43
CA LYS A 126 28.98 -5.93 6.07
C LYS A 126 29.19 -4.49 6.55
N CYS A 127 28.13 -3.68 6.65
CA CYS A 127 28.25 -2.26 6.97
C CYS A 127 28.76 -1.99 8.40
N ASP A 128 29.51 -0.91 8.60
CA ASP A 128 29.97 -0.52 9.95
C ASP A 128 29.05 0.48 10.64
N LEU A 129 28.19 1.15 9.86
CA LEU A 129 27.27 2.18 10.32
C LEU A 129 25.94 2.13 9.53
N VAL A 130 24.83 2.22 10.25
CA VAL A 130 23.49 2.49 9.70
C VAL A 130 22.99 3.83 10.22
N ILE A 131 22.52 4.68 9.32
CA ILE A 131 21.82 5.92 9.65
C ILE A 131 20.36 5.76 9.22
N CYS A 132 19.46 5.74 10.20
CA CYS A 132 18.02 5.56 10.04
C CYS A 132 17.33 6.92 10.20
N ILE A 133 16.81 7.50 9.11
CA ILE A 133 16.18 8.83 9.12
C ILE A 133 14.71 8.69 8.77
N GLY A 134 13.81 9.12 9.66
CA GLY A 134 12.36 9.13 9.43
C GLY A 134 11.74 7.74 9.19
N HIS A 135 12.44 6.66 9.57
CA HIS A 135 12.02 5.28 9.33
C HIS A 135 11.65 4.58 10.64
N ASN A 136 10.54 3.82 10.63
CA ASN A 136 9.99 3.11 11.79
C ASN A 136 9.99 1.59 11.53
N PRO A 137 11.13 0.90 11.62
CA PRO A 137 11.22 -0.51 11.28
C PRO A 137 10.41 -1.40 12.22
N GLY A 138 10.21 -1.02 13.49
CA GLY A 138 9.43 -1.85 14.42
C GLY A 138 7.98 -2.06 14.00
N THR A 139 7.33 -1.02 13.51
CA THR A 139 5.93 -1.08 13.07
C THR A 139 5.81 -1.42 11.59
N ASN A 140 6.62 -0.79 10.74
CA ASN A 140 6.40 -0.81 9.29
C ASN A 140 7.21 -1.91 8.58
N HIS A 141 8.32 -2.36 9.17
CA HIS A 141 9.22 -3.36 8.59
C HIS A 141 9.73 -4.34 9.66
N PRO A 142 8.87 -5.00 10.45
CA PRO A 142 9.28 -5.72 11.66
C PRO A 142 10.33 -6.82 11.41
N ARG A 143 10.35 -7.40 10.21
CA ARG A 143 11.39 -8.37 9.82
C ARG A 143 12.79 -7.77 9.75
N MET A 144 12.91 -6.50 9.39
CA MET A 144 14.18 -5.77 9.32
C MET A 144 14.83 -5.60 10.70
N LEU A 145 14.05 -5.61 11.78
CA LEU A 145 14.60 -5.56 13.15
C LEU A 145 15.57 -6.70 13.44
N THR A 146 15.39 -7.87 12.81
CA THR A 146 16.31 -9.00 12.96
C THR A 146 17.70 -8.65 12.43
N SER A 147 17.77 -8.06 11.23
CA SER A 147 19.04 -7.62 10.62
C SER A 147 19.66 -6.45 11.38
N LEU A 148 18.83 -5.49 11.81
CA LEU A 148 19.27 -4.37 12.65
C LEU A 148 19.83 -4.84 14.00
N ARG A 149 19.23 -5.85 14.61
CA ARG A 149 19.76 -6.44 15.85
C ARG A 149 21.07 -7.20 15.60
N ALA A 150 21.20 -7.89 14.47
CA ALA A 150 22.40 -8.64 14.12
C ALA A 150 23.61 -7.71 13.90
N LEU A 151 23.43 -6.61 13.16
CA LEU A 151 24.53 -5.64 12.94
C LEU A 151 25.01 -5.01 14.25
N VAL A 152 24.08 -4.65 15.13
CA VAL A 152 24.41 -4.04 16.42
C VAL A 152 25.15 -5.03 17.32
N LYS A 153 24.75 -6.30 17.32
CA LYS A 153 25.47 -7.37 18.05
C LYS A 153 26.88 -7.61 17.51
N ARG A 154 27.10 -7.43 16.20
CA ARG A 154 28.42 -7.49 15.55
C ARG A 154 29.32 -6.32 15.93
N GLY A 155 28.75 -5.25 16.50
CA GLY A 155 29.48 -4.05 16.93
C GLY A 155 29.36 -2.87 15.97
N ALA A 156 28.61 -3.02 14.86
CA ALA A 156 28.30 -1.92 13.96
C ALA A 156 27.44 -0.87 14.68
N LYS A 157 27.58 0.39 14.26
CA LYS A 157 26.89 1.53 14.87
C LYS A 157 25.55 1.77 14.18
N MET A 158 24.58 2.27 14.94
CA MET A 158 23.29 2.66 14.43
C MET A 158 22.91 4.02 15.01
N ILE A 159 22.51 4.94 14.14
CA ILE A 159 21.99 6.27 14.50
C ILE A 159 20.56 6.34 13.99
N ALA A 160 19.62 6.74 14.84
CA ALA A 160 18.25 7.02 14.44
C ALA A 160 17.92 8.51 14.60
N ILE A 161 17.36 9.10 13.56
CA ILE A 161 16.92 10.50 13.51
C ILE A 161 15.44 10.47 13.14
N ASN A 162 14.58 10.68 14.13
CA ASN A 162 13.14 10.54 13.95
C ASN A 162 12.41 11.52 14.88
N PRO A 163 11.39 12.26 14.40
CA PRO A 163 10.56 13.09 15.29
C PRO A 163 9.76 12.28 16.31
N LEU A 164 9.55 10.98 16.08
CA LEU A 164 8.84 10.08 16.98
C LEU A 164 9.81 9.14 17.71
N GLN A 165 9.56 8.93 19.00
CA GLN A 165 10.22 7.88 19.77
C GLN A 165 9.60 6.53 19.40
N GLU A 166 10.40 5.64 18.82
CA GLU A 166 9.96 4.33 18.35
C GLU A 166 10.65 3.22 19.16
N ARG A 167 9.84 2.37 19.81
CA ARG A 167 10.33 1.37 20.75
C ARG A 167 11.25 0.33 20.11
N GLY A 168 11.01 -0.04 18.85
CA GLY A 168 11.87 -0.95 18.09
C GLY A 168 13.28 -0.40 17.88
N LEU A 169 13.39 0.87 17.50
CA LEU A 169 14.65 1.61 17.37
C LEU A 169 15.34 1.79 18.71
N GLU A 170 14.60 2.15 19.77
CA GLU A 170 15.16 2.27 21.11
C GLU A 170 15.78 0.94 21.55
N GLN A 171 15.06 -0.18 21.44
CA GLN A 171 15.60 -1.47 21.87
C GLN A 171 16.78 -1.95 21.01
N ALA A 172 16.81 -1.58 19.72
CA ALA A 172 17.93 -1.87 18.84
C ALA A 172 19.18 -1.04 19.21
N ILE A 173 19.02 0.22 19.60
CA ILE A 173 20.11 1.17 19.91
C ILE A 173 20.59 1.03 21.37
N TYR A 174 19.68 0.90 22.34
CA TYR A 174 19.98 1.00 23.78
C TYR A 174 20.56 -0.27 24.42
N ARG A 175 20.64 -1.40 23.70
CA ARG A 175 21.30 -2.60 24.25
C ARG A 175 22.82 -2.62 24.08
N THR A 176 23.41 -1.67 23.35
CA THR A 176 24.86 -1.65 23.06
C THR A 176 25.52 -0.28 23.08
N ALA A 177 24.75 0.81 23.08
CA ALA A 177 25.28 2.16 23.27
C ALA A 177 24.87 2.68 24.67
N LYS A 178 25.84 2.82 25.57
CA LYS A 178 25.67 3.76 26.70
C LYS A 178 25.54 5.16 26.08
N PRO A 179 24.58 5.98 26.52
CA PRO A 179 24.52 7.37 26.11
C PRO A 179 25.82 8.06 26.53
N VAL A 180 26.40 8.84 25.61
CA VAL A 180 27.43 9.86 25.93
C VAL A 180 26.69 11.15 26.26
#